data_AF-A0A958ZWH3-F1
#
_entry.id   AF-A0A958ZWH3-F1
#
_cell.length_a   1.000
_cell.length_b   1.000
_cell.length_c   1.000
_cell.angle_alpha   90.00
_cell.angle_beta   90.00
_cell.angle_gamma   90.00
#
_symmetry.space_group_name_H-M   'P 1'
#
loop_
_entity.id
_entity.type
_entity.pdbx_description
1 polymer ?
#
loop_
_entity_poly.entity_id
_entity_poly.type
_entity_poly.pdbx_seq_one_letter_code
_entity_poly.pdbx_strand_id
1 'polypeptide(L)'
;ASTAPINYRSETGIEAEKLDWQNFSLLREKVYLHTDRDYYYPRETIWFKAYMGYSMPLLRDTLSRLLYVEMISPEGEILSTKNIRIRNGFGWGEFVVPPALTEGEYYLRAYTNWMRNYGQDLYTKPVPILSYDQNVRIAESEALETGNIKVTPDKTTYQTREKIALTISLKDKTVLPANISISITDTEATLPLPQVERITEPGLLEVKLKKEKNE
;
A
#
# COMPACT_ATOMS: atom_id res chain seq x y z
N ALA A 1 31.04 -1.07 18.19
CA ALA A 1 31.14 -0.02 17.15
C ALA A 1 30.01 -0.26 16.16
N SER A 2 28.98 0.58 16.16
CA SER A 2 27.87 0.49 15.20
C SER A 2 28.30 1.18 13.91
N THR A 3 28.50 0.39 12.85
CA THR A 3 28.78 0.93 11.53
C THR A 3 27.45 1.19 10.83
N ALA A 4 27.29 2.39 10.26
CA ALA A 4 26.15 2.70 9.42
C ALA A 4 26.00 1.66 8.29
N PRO A 5 24.78 1.30 7.87
CA PRO A 5 24.57 0.35 6.79
C PRO A 5 25.28 0.83 5.51
N ILE A 6 25.78 -0.13 4.71
CA ILE A 6 26.61 0.08 3.51
C ILE A 6 26.00 1.07 2.49
N ASN A 7 24.69 1.32 2.55
CA ASN A 7 23.97 2.18 1.61
C ASN A 7 23.60 3.58 2.17
N TYR A 8 24.15 3.99 3.32
CA TYR A 8 23.92 5.32 3.93
C TYR A 8 24.62 6.44 3.14
N ARG A 9 23.92 7.56 2.88
CA ARG A 9 24.48 8.78 2.25
C ARG A 9 24.64 9.89 3.29
N SER A 10 25.88 10.28 3.59
CA SER A 10 26.21 11.40 4.49
C SER A 10 26.05 12.78 3.86
N GLU A 11 25.88 12.86 2.53
CA GLU A 11 25.93 14.12 1.76
C GLU A 11 24.64 14.96 1.85
N THR A 12 23.53 14.38 2.30
CA THR A 12 22.26 15.11 2.51
C THR A 12 22.24 15.77 3.88
N GLY A 13 23.02 16.84 4.05
CA GLY A 13 22.80 18.05 4.89
C GLY A 13 22.29 17.96 6.34
N ILE A 14 22.03 16.80 6.91
CA ILE A 14 21.70 16.66 8.33
C ILE A 14 23.04 16.54 9.04
N GLU A 15 23.30 17.40 10.03
CA GLU A 15 24.36 17.19 11.02
C GLU A 15 24.13 15.83 11.67
N ALA A 16 24.69 14.77 11.08
CA ALA A 16 24.67 13.40 11.58
C ALA A 16 25.23 13.30 13.02
N GLU A 17 25.90 14.37 13.45
CA GLU A 17 26.50 14.62 14.76
C GLU A 17 25.49 14.74 15.91
N LYS A 18 24.20 15.05 15.64
CA LYS A 18 23.14 15.12 16.67
C LYS A 18 22.16 13.96 16.65
N LEU A 19 22.30 13.04 15.70
CA LEU A 19 21.50 11.82 15.66
C LEU A 19 22.10 10.85 16.68
N ASP A 20 21.36 10.59 17.76
CA ASP A 20 21.72 9.52 18.68
C ASP A 20 21.51 8.17 17.99
N TRP A 21 22.54 7.69 17.31
CA TRP A 21 22.57 6.40 16.62
C TRP A 21 22.36 5.21 17.56
N GLN A 22 22.35 5.42 18.89
CA GLN A 22 21.99 4.41 19.87
C GLN A 22 20.47 4.23 19.98
N ASN A 23 19.68 5.22 19.54
CA ASN A 23 18.23 5.15 19.56
C ASN A 23 17.66 4.61 18.24
N PHE A 24 17.82 3.30 18.05
CA PHE A 24 17.36 2.57 16.87
C PHE A 24 15.86 2.75 16.55
N SER A 25 15.05 3.19 17.53
CA SER A 25 13.63 3.50 17.35
C SER A 25 13.37 4.65 16.39
N LEU A 26 14.27 5.63 16.32
CA LEU A 26 14.14 6.79 15.41
C LEU A 26 14.40 6.43 13.94
N LEU A 27 15.06 5.28 13.71
CA LEU A 27 15.39 4.76 12.40
C LEU A 27 14.35 3.76 11.88
N ARG A 28 13.21 3.59 12.56
CA ARG A 28 12.18 2.65 12.13
C ARG A 28 11.50 3.12 10.83
N GLU A 29 11.37 2.17 9.91
CA GLU A 29 10.62 2.31 8.67
C GLU A 29 9.33 1.47 8.77
N LYS A 30 8.26 1.98 8.17
CA LYS A 30 7.00 1.26 7.97
C LYS A 30 6.60 1.37 6.52
N VAL A 31 5.95 0.33 6.02
CA VAL A 31 5.44 0.29 4.66
C VAL A 31 3.92 0.16 4.71
N TYR A 32 3.26 0.80 3.77
CA TYR A 32 1.86 0.57 3.47
C TYR A 32 1.69 0.42 1.96
N LEU A 33 0.96 -0.61 1.53
CA LEU A 33 0.58 -0.78 0.13
C LEU A 33 -0.88 -0.41 -0.06
N HIS A 34 -1.13 0.42 -1.06
CA HIS A 34 -2.45 0.69 -1.58
C HIS A 34 -2.58 0.00 -2.93
N THR A 35 -3.62 -0.82 -3.11
CA THR A 35 -3.93 -1.49 -4.38
C THR A 35 -5.06 -0.77 -5.10
N ASP A 36 -5.19 -0.94 -6.41
CA ASP A 36 -6.26 -0.32 -7.19
C ASP A 36 -7.65 -0.92 -6.94
N ARG A 37 -7.69 -2.21 -6.59
CA ARG A 37 -8.89 -2.97 -6.21
C ARG A 37 -8.67 -3.79 -4.96
N ASP A 38 -9.79 -4.21 -4.38
CA ASP A 38 -9.86 -5.05 -3.18
C ASP A 38 -9.74 -6.54 -3.49
N TYR A 39 -10.10 -7.00 -4.70
CA TYR A 39 -9.92 -8.37 -5.18
C TYR A 39 -9.59 -8.38 -6.68
N TYR A 40 -9.16 -9.54 -7.18
CA TYR A 40 -8.77 -9.73 -8.58
C TYR A 40 -9.25 -11.08 -9.12
N TYR A 41 -9.36 -11.17 -10.44
CA TYR A 41 -9.51 -12.44 -11.14
C TYR A 41 -8.16 -12.92 -11.71
N PRO A 42 -8.02 -14.20 -12.07
CA PRO A 42 -6.89 -14.67 -12.84
C PRO A 42 -6.69 -13.81 -14.10
N ARG A 43 -5.43 -13.60 -14.49
CA ARG A 43 -5.01 -12.77 -15.65
C ARG A 43 -5.21 -11.27 -15.50
N GLU A 44 -5.74 -10.80 -14.37
CA GLU A 44 -5.76 -9.36 -14.08
C GLU A 44 -4.41 -8.86 -13.57
N THR A 45 -4.26 -7.54 -13.58
CA THR A 45 -3.07 -6.86 -13.07
C THR A 45 -3.43 -6.14 -11.78
N ILE A 46 -2.73 -6.50 -10.70
CA ILE A 46 -2.76 -5.80 -9.42
C ILE A 46 -1.83 -4.61 -9.51
N TRP A 47 -2.37 -3.40 -9.54
CA TRP A 47 -1.59 -2.18 -9.46
C TRP A 47 -1.46 -1.76 -8.02
N PHE A 48 -0.26 -1.37 -7.60
CA PHE A 48 -0.06 -0.90 -6.24
C PHE A 48 0.84 0.32 -6.16
N LYS A 49 0.58 1.12 -5.13
CA LYS A 49 1.42 2.22 -4.67
C LYS A 49 1.84 1.97 -3.25
N ALA A 50 3.14 2.01 -3.02
CA ALA A 50 3.77 1.88 -1.73
C ALA A 50 4.05 3.25 -1.10
N TYR A 51 3.78 3.34 0.19
CA TYR A 51 4.00 4.52 1.03
C TYR A 51 4.96 4.14 2.14
N MET A 52 6.07 4.86 2.22
CA MET A 52 7.06 4.70 3.29
C MET A 52 6.75 5.66 4.43
N GLY A 53 6.47 5.11 5.60
CA GLY A 53 6.43 5.82 6.87
C GLY A 53 7.80 5.78 7.54
N TYR A 54 8.29 6.94 7.98
CA TYR A 54 9.55 7.04 8.72
C TYR A 54 9.25 7.67 10.07
N SER A 55 9.82 7.12 11.14
CA SER A 55 9.74 7.74 12.47
C SER A 55 10.37 9.14 12.47
N MET A 56 11.42 9.35 11.65
CA MET A 56 11.96 10.68 11.35
C MET A 56 11.81 11.01 9.86
N PRO A 57 10.85 11.88 9.46
CA PRO A 57 10.57 12.19 8.05
C PRO A 57 11.78 12.71 7.26
N LEU A 58 12.76 13.33 7.92
CA LEU A 58 13.99 13.85 7.31
C LEU A 58 14.90 12.74 6.76
N LEU A 59 14.77 11.50 7.24
CA LEU A 59 15.60 10.36 6.81
C LEU A 59 15.02 9.58 5.63
N ARG A 60 13.90 10.06 5.08
CA ARG A 60 13.10 9.40 4.03
C ARG A 60 13.91 8.96 2.81
N ASP A 61 14.94 9.70 2.43
CA ASP A 61 15.76 9.40 1.26
C ASP A 61 17.16 8.84 1.60
N THR A 62 17.43 8.62 2.88
CA THR A 62 18.76 8.26 3.38
C THR A 62 18.85 6.79 3.85
N LEU A 63 17.75 6.21 4.33
CA LEU A 63 17.74 4.84 4.88
C LEU A 63 17.61 3.78 3.77
N SER A 64 16.39 3.38 3.40
CA SER A 64 16.15 2.36 2.37
C SER A 64 15.83 2.95 1.00
N ARG A 65 16.48 2.41 -0.05
CA ARG A 65 16.26 2.80 -1.46
C ARG A 65 15.47 1.77 -2.27
N LEU A 66 15.27 0.59 -1.70
CA LEU A 66 14.65 -0.55 -2.35
C LEU A 66 13.61 -1.15 -1.41
N LEU A 67 12.40 -1.32 -1.94
CA LEU A 67 11.30 -2.02 -1.33
C LEU A 67 11.15 -3.36 -2.03
N TYR A 68 11.12 -4.44 -1.27
CA TYR A 68 10.77 -5.77 -1.75
C TYR A 68 9.27 -5.94 -1.56
N VAL A 69 8.58 -6.31 -2.63
CA VAL A 69 7.16 -6.68 -2.59
C VAL A 69 7.06 -8.12 -3.08
N GLU A 70 6.45 -8.97 -2.28
CA GLU A 70 6.29 -10.40 -2.54
C GLU A 70 4.80 -10.72 -2.64
N MET A 71 4.43 -11.49 -3.65
CA MET A 71 3.14 -12.15 -3.73
C MET A 71 3.25 -13.53 -3.09
N ILE A 72 2.37 -13.83 -2.15
CA ILE A 72 2.40 -15.03 -1.32
C ILE A 72 1.10 -15.80 -1.54
N SER A 73 1.22 -17.13 -1.68
CA SER A 73 0.10 -18.05 -1.80
C SER A 73 -0.65 -18.23 -0.47
N PRO A 74 -1.87 -18.79 -0.47
CA PRO A 74 -2.58 -19.15 0.76
C PRO A 74 -1.78 -20.10 1.68
N GLU A 75 -0.92 -20.93 1.10
CA GLU A 75 -0.03 -21.87 1.79
C GLU A 75 1.23 -21.20 2.36
N GLY A 76 1.45 -19.92 2.07
CA GLY A 76 2.60 -19.15 2.53
C GLY A 76 3.81 -19.21 1.59
N GLU A 77 3.67 -19.78 0.40
CA GLU A 77 4.76 -19.83 -0.59
C GLU A 77 4.92 -18.50 -1.33
N ILE A 78 6.17 -18.09 -1.58
CA ILE A 78 6.44 -16.87 -2.36
C ILE A 78 6.30 -17.21 -3.84
N LEU A 79 5.24 -16.68 -4.47
CA LEU A 79 4.95 -16.89 -5.89
C LEU A 79 5.78 -15.98 -6.79
N SER A 80 6.00 -14.74 -6.35
CA SER A 80 6.76 -13.75 -7.11
C SER A 80 7.30 -12.65 -6.21
N THR A 81 8.43 -12.06 -6.60
CA THR A 81 9.07 -10.94 -5.89
C THR A 81 9.37 -9.82 -6.87
N LYS A 82 9.02 -8.59 -6.50
CA LYS A 82 9.39 -7.37 -7.21
C LYS A 82 10.21 -6.43 -6.34
N ASN A 83 11.25 -5.89 -6.95
CA ASN A 83 12.14 -4.91 -6.35
C ASN A 83 11.74 -3.51 -6.81
N ILE A 84 11.10 -2.75 -5.93
CA ILE A 84 10.55 -1.42 -6.22
C ILE A 84 11.51 -0.36 -5.70
N ARG A 85 11.93 0.55 -6.58
CA ARG A 85 12.77 1.67 -6.16
C ARG A 85 11.96 2.71 -5.40
N ILE A 86 12.41 3.04 -4.19
CA ILE A 86 11.81 4.10 -3.38
C ILE A 86 12.32 5.46 -3.89
N ARG A 87 11.39 6.39 -4.12
CA ARG A 87 11.66 7.78 -4.50
C ARG A 87 10.81 8.69 -3.62
N ASN A 88 11.46 9.57 -2.84
CA ASN A 88 10.80 10.51 -1.94
C ASN A 88 9.78 9.82 -1.00
N GLY A 89 10.13 8.62 -0.50
CA GLY A 89 9.25 7.82 0.37
C GLY A 89 8.05 7.16 -0.32
N PHE A 90 8.06 7.05 -1.65
CA PHE A 90 7.02 6.35 -2.41
C PHE A 90 7.62 5.32 -3.36
N GLY A 91 6.84 4.29 -3.68
CA GLY A 91 7.11 3.34 -4.75
C GLY A 91 5.82 2.95 -5.45
N TRP A 92 5.90 2.41 -6.65
CA TRP A 92 4.75 1.86 -7.36
C TRP A 92 5.19 0.71 -8.24
N GLY A 93 4.26 -0.18 -8.54
CA GLY A 93 4.49 -1.33 -9.40
C GLY A 93 3.23 -2.14 -9.59
N GLU A 94 3.41 -3.30 -10.19
CA GLU A 94 2.31 -4.14 -10.62
C GLU A 94 2.64 -5.62 -10.48
N PHE A 95 1.63 -6.45 -10.20
CA PHE A 95 1.70 -7.90 -10.33
C PHE A 95 0.66 -8.38 -11.33
N VAL A 96 1.06 -9.22 -12.27
CA VAL A 96 0.10 -9.92 -13.13
C VAL A 96 -0.29 -11.21 -12.42
N VAL A 97 -1.58 -11.39 -12.15
CA VAL A 97 -2.12 -12.62 -11.56
C VAL A 97 -1.98 -13.74 -12.58
N PRO A 98 -1.17 -14.80 -12.32
CA PRO A 98 -1.00 -15.86 -13.29
C PRO A 98 -2.32 -16.62 -13.56
N PRO A 99 -2.55 -17.11 -14.79
CA PRO A 99 -3.79 -17.79 -15.15
C PRO A 99 -4.03 -19.12 -14.43
N ALA A 100 -2.96 -19.70 -13.85
CA ALA A 100 -3.02 -20.97 -13.15
C ALA A 100 -3.36 -20.82 -11.66
N LEU A 101 -3.48 -19.58 -11.13
CA LEU A 101 -3.88 -19.38 -9.74
C LEU A 101 -5.34 -19.74 -9.58
N THR A 102 -5.61 -20.59 -8.60
CA THR A 102 -6.97 -20.90 -8.13
C THR A 102 -7.47 -19.78 -7.23
N GLU A 103 -8.79 -19.75 -7.02
CA GLU A 103 -9.40 -18.87 -6.03
C GLU A 103 -8.80 -19.09 -4.64
N GLY A 104 -8.69 -18.01 -3.87
CA GLY A 104 -8.14 -18.05 -2.52
C GLY A 104 -7.66 -16.71 -1.99
N GLU A 105 -7.21 -16.72 -0.74
CA GLU A 105 -6.65 -15.56 -0.05
C GLU A 105 -5.14 -15.48 -0.28
N TYR A 106 -4.73 -14.65 -1.24
CA TYR A 106 -3.32 -14.37 -1.48
C TYR A 106 -2.90 -13.12 -0.71
N TYR A 107 -1.60 -12.91 -0.55
CA TYR A 107 -1.08 -11.79 0.22
C TYR A 107 0.02 -11.05 -0.53
N LEU A 108 0.02 -9.72 -0.42
CA LEU A 108 1.16 -8.90 -0.76
C LEU A 108 1.93 -8.55 0.50
N ARG A 109 3.18 -9.02 0.60
CA ARG A 109 4.10 -8.68 1.68
C ARG A 109 5.11 -7.65 1.20
N ALA A 110 5.27 -6.56 1.93
CA ALA A 110 6.17 -5.47 1.57
C ALA A 110 7.13 -5.13 2.69
N TYR A 111 8.42 -5.03 2.37
CA TYR A 111 9.45 -4.73 3.35
C TYR A 111 10.73 -4.16 2.74
N THR A 112 11.52 -3.48 3.57
CA THR A 112 12.89 -3.09 3.25
C THR A 112 13.89 -3.99 3.99
N ASN A 113 15.14 -4.03 3.54
CA ASN A 113 16.18 -4.75 4.28
C ASN A 113 16.38 -4.18 5.69
N TRP A 114 16.15 -2.88 5.89
CA TRP A 114 16.27 -2.25 7.19
C TRP A 114 15.19 -2.73 8.16
N MET A 115 13.94 -2.88 7.71
CA MET A 115 12.84 -3.44 8.52
C MET A 115 13.17 -4.83 9.06
N ARG A 116 13.92 -5.66 8.31
CA ARG A 116 14.32 -7.01 8.73
C ARG A 116 15.22 -7.03 9.98
N ASN A 117 15.90 -5.92 10.28
CA ASN A 117 16.74 -5.82 11.48
C ASN A 117 15.92 -5.70 12.78
N TYR A 118 14.62 -5.42 12.68
CA TYR A 118 13.75 -5.11 13.82
C TYR A 118 12.68 -6.19 14.12
N GLY A 119 12.70 -7.33 13.43
CA GLY A 119 11.75 -8.43 13.64
C GLY A 119 10.52 -8.42 12.72
N GLN A 120 9.45 -9.15 13.10
CA GLN A 120 8.27 -9.50 12.28
C GLN A 120 7.36 -8.34 11.84
N ASP A 121 7.79 -7.09 11.88
CA ASP A 121 7.01 -5.90 11.47
C ASP A 121 6.96 -5.74 9.92
N LEU A 122 6.82 -6.85 9.18
CA LEU A 122 6.65 -6.79 7.72
C LEU A 122 5.19 -6.50 7.39
N TYR A 123 4.96 -5.51 6.52
CA TYR A 123 3.61 -5.18 6.11
C TYR A 123 3.04 -6.29 5.22
N THR A 124 1.83 -6.75 5.52
CA THR A 124 1.12 -7.76 4.73
C THR A 124 -0.30 -7.26 4.46
N LYS A 125 -0.72 -7.30 3.19
CA LYS A 125 -2.07 -6.95 2.74
C LYS A 125 -2.73 -8.15 2.07
N PRO A 126 -3.94 -8.56 2.47
CA PRO A 126 -4.69 -9.59 1.75
C PRO A 126 -5.09 -9.06 0.37
N VAL A 127 -5.00 -9.93 -0.63
CA VAL A 127 -5.41 -9.72 -2.01
C VAL A 127 -6.15 -10.99 -2.46
N PRO A 128 -7.47 -11.08 -2.17
CA PRO A 128 -8.30 -12.19 -2.59
C PRO A 128 -8.30 -12.33 -4.11
N ILE A 129 -8.14 -13.56 -4.59
CA ILE A 129 -8.34 -13.92 -6.00
C ILE A 129 -9.62 -14.74 -6.09
N LEU A 130 -10.55 -14.29 -6.91
CA LEU A 130 -11.86 -14.93 -7.10
C LEU A 130 -11.85 -15.76 -8.39
N SER A 131 -12.69 -16.80 -8.44
CA SER A 131 -12.97 -17.52 -9.68
C SER A 131 -13.99 -16.73 -10.54
N TYR A 132 -13.95 -16.92 -11.86
CA TYR A 132 -14.82 -16.19 -12.81
C TYR A 132 -16.32 -16.44 -12.64
N ASP A 133 -16.71 -17.51 -11.95
CA ASP A 133 -18.10 -17.83 -11.60
C ASP A 133 -18.59 -17.11 -10.34
N GLN A 134 -17.67 -16.59 -9.53
CA GLN A 134 -17.98 -15.76 -8.37
C GLN A 134 -18.25 -14.31 -8.80
N ASN A 135 -19.39 -14.09 -9.46
CA ASN A 135 -19.89 -12.73 -9.69
C ASN A 135 -20.43 -12.17 -8.37
N VAL A 136 -19.64 -11.33 -7.72
CA VAL A 136 -20.07 -10.80 -6.43
C VAL A 136 -20.96 -9.59 -6.65
N ARG A 137 -22.24 -9.77 -6.33
CA ARG A 137 -23.27 -8.74 -6.48
C ARG A 137 -22.96 -7.60 -5.54
N ILE A 138 -22.73 -6.42 -6.10
CA ILE A 138 -22.62 -5.17 -5.35
C ILE A 138 -23.94 -4.96 -4.60
N ALA A 139 -23.88 -4.97 -3.27
CA ALA A 139 -24.86 -4.24 -2.49
C ALA A 139 -24.70 -2.77 -2.91
N GLU A 140 -25.73 -2.26 -3.58
CA GLU A 140 -25.91 -0.91 -4.08
C GLU A 140 -24.96 0.08 -3.41
N SER A 141 -24.04 0.66 -4.20
CA SER A 141 -23.06 1.61 -3.67
C SER A 141 -23.80 2.82 -3.11
N GLU A 142 -24.11 2.81 -1.83
CA GLU A 142 -24.39 4.06 -1.12
C GLU A 142 -23.17 4.93 -1.33
N ALA A 143 -23.37 6.10 -1.95
CA ALA A 143 -22.31 7.04 -2.21
C ALA A 143 -21.50 7.22 -0.93
N LEU A 144 -20.27 6.69 -0.92
CA LEU A 144 -19.37 6.83 0.21
C LEU A 144 -18.92 8.29 0.25
N GLU A 145 -19.72 9.15 0.88
CA GLU A 145 -19.27 10.42 1.43
C GLU A 145 -18.22 10.10 2.51
N THR A 146 -17.00 9.75 2.07
CA THR A 146 -15.89 9.44 2.96
C THR A 146 -15.30 10.76 3.45
N GLY A 147 -16.06 11.47 4.28
CA GLY A 147 -15.65 12.70 4.95
C GLY A 147 -15.50 13.93 4.04
N ASN A 148 -14.35 14.59 4.13
CA ASN A 148 -14.11 15.95 3.61
C ASN A 148 -13.61 16.02 2.17
N ILE A 149 -13.64 14.91 1.39
CA ILE A 149 -13.10 14.87 0.02
C ILE A 149 -14.25 14.65 -0.95
N LYS A 150 -14.42 15.57 -1.91
CA LYS A 150 -15.40 15.47 -2.98
C LYS A 150 -14.68 15.36 -4.33
N VAL A 151 -14.90 14.25 -5.02
CA VAL A 151 -14.40 13.98 -6.37
C VAL A 151 -15.56 14.19 -7.36
N THR A 152 -15.40 15.10 -8.32
CA THR A 152 -16.40 15.36 -9.36
C THR A 152 -15.80 15.13 -10.75
N PRO A 153 -16.40 14.23 -11.56
CA PRO A 153 -16.07 14.12 -12.96
C PRO A 153 -16.55 15.35 -13.75
N ASP A 154 -15.94 15.62 -14.90
CA ASP A 154 -16.37 16.71 -15.79
C ASP A 154 -17.69 16.40 -16.49
N LYS A 155 -17.97 15.12 -16.74
CA LYS A 155 -19.19 14.63 -17.37
C LYS A 155 -19.77 13.41 -16.66
N THR A 156 -21.06 13.17 -16.88
CA THR A 156 -21.79 12.00 -16.38
C THR A 156 -21.75 10.82 -17.34
N THR A 157 -21.37 11.03 -18.60
CA THR A 157 -21.30 9.99 -19.63
C THR A 157 -20.15 10.30 -20.57
N TYR A 158 -19.41 9.26 -20.97
CA TYR A 158 -18.23 9.36 -21.83
C TYR A 158 -18.37 8.40 -23.00
N GLN A 159 -17.87 8.81 -24.16
CA GLN A 159 -17.71 7.95 -25.33
C GLN A 159 -16.43 7.11 -25.22
N THR A 160 -16.34 6.04 -26.01
CA THR A 160 -15.13 5.21 -26.07
C THR A 160 -13.92 6.05 -26.45
N ARG A 161 -12.83 5.93 -25.68
CA ARG A 161 -11.56 6.69 -25.83
C ARG A 161 -11.68 8.20 -25.56
N GLU A 162 -12.76 8.66 -24.93
CA GLU A 162 -12.88 10.04 -24.47
C GLU A 162 -12.03 10.28 -23.21
N LYS A 163 -11.43 11.47 -23.10
CA LYS A 163 -10.63 11.86 -21.94
C LYS A 163 -11.56 12.21 -20.78
N ILE A 164 -11.29 11.62 -19.62
CA ILE A 164 -11.99 11.91 -18.36
C ILE A 164 -11.18 12.94 -17.57
N ALA A 165 -11.81 14.01 -17.09
CA ALA A 165 -11.22 14.98 -16.18
C ALA A 165 -11.91 14.89 -14.81
N LEU A 166 -11.12 14.71 -13.75
CA LEU A 166 -11.61 14.61 -12.38
C LEU A 166 -11.14 15.83 -11.57
N THR A 167 -12.08 16.50 -10.91
CA THR A 167 -11.79 17.59 -9.97
C THR A 167 -11.93 17.08 -8.55
N ILE A 168 -10.89 17.28 -7.73
CA ILE A 168 -10.88 16.83 -6.33
C ILE A 168 -10.89 18.08 -5.45
N SER A 169 -11.89 18.15 -4.57
CA SER A 169 -12.09 19.28 -3.65
C SER A 169 -12.09 18.79 -2.21
N LEU A 170 -11.41 19.53 -1.34
CA LEU A 170 -11.40 19.31 0.11
C LEU A 170 -12.37 20.31 0.76
N LYS A 171 -13.21 19.83 1.68
CA LYS A 171 -14.17 20.66 2.43
C LYS A 171 -13.47 21.51 3.50
N ASP A 172 -12.32 21.06 3.99
CA ASP A 172 -11.53 21.77 5.00
C ASP A 172 -10.62 22.82 4.36
N LYS A 173 -10.59 24.01 4.98
CA LYS A 173 -9.73 25.15 4.58
C LYS A 173 -8.26 24.98 5.01
N THR A 174 -7.95 23.95 5.78
CA THR A 174 -6.58 23.65 6.25
C THR A 174 -5.88 22.76 5.22
N VAL A 175 -4.94 23.36 4.48
CA VAL A 175 -4.21 22.69 3.41
C VAL A 175 -3.04 21.89 4.02
N LEU A 176 -3.34 20.70 4.55
CA LEU A 176 -2.28 19.73 4.80
C LEU A 176 -1.88 19.07 3.47
N PRO A 177 -0.58 18.91 3.16
CA PRO A 177 -0.15 18.22 1.96
C PRO A 177 -0.62 16.76 2.02
N ALA A 178 -1.46 16.36 1.06
CA ALA A 178 -2.03 15.03 0.96
C ALA A 178 -1.56 14.33 -0.33
N ASN A 179 -1.38 13.01 -0.24
CA ASN A 179 -1.10 12.16 -1.40
C ASN A 179 -2.34 11.35 -1.73
N ILE A 180 -2.83 11.46 -2.96
CA ILE A 180 -4.04 10.78 -3.42
C ILE A 180 -3.64 9.67 -4.41
N SER A 181 -4.32 8.53 -4.34
CA SER A 181 -4.30 7.47 -5.34
C SER A 181 -5.71 7.32 -5.88
N ILE A 182 -5.85 7.17 -7.20
CA ILE A 182 -7.15 7.07 -7.87
C ILE A 182 -7.07 5.89 -8.83
N SER A 183 -8.01 4.97 -8.70
CA SER A 183 -8.24 3.89 -9.65
C SER A 183 -9.61 4.06 -10.30
N ILE A 184 -9.72 3.66 -11.56
CA ILE A 184 -10.99 3.58 -12.29
C ILE A 184 -11.21 2.10 -12.56
N THR A 185 -12.36 1.60 -12.14
CA THR A 185 -12.70 0.18 -12.24
C THR A 185 -14.11 0.06 -12.77
N ASP A 186 -14.38 -1.03 -13.49
CA ASP A 186 -15.74 -1.34 -13.91
C ASP A 186 -16.57 -1.66 -12.67
N THR A 187 -17.74 -1.04 -12.56
CA THR A 187 -18.64 -1.24 -11.44
C THR A 187 -19.00 -2.71 -11.32
N GLU A 188 -19.25 -3.45 -12.40
CA GLU A 188 -19.66 -4.86 -12.33
C GLU A 188 -18.58 -5.80 -11.71
N ALA A 189 -17.36 -5.29 -11.50
CA ALA A 189 -16.20 -6.05 -11.02
C ALA A 189 -15.65 -5.56 -9.66
N THR A 190 -16.47 -4.97 -8.76
CA THR A 190 -15.96 -4.57 -7.43
C THR A 190 -16.87 -4.92 -6.26
N LEU A 191 -16.25 -5.08 -5.09
CA LEU A 191 -16.87 -5.25 -3.78
C LEU A 191 -16.17 -4.29 -2.84
N PRO A 192 -16.91 -3.48 -2.09
CA PRO A 192 -16.32 -2.72 -1.02
C PRO A 192 -15.96 -3.66 0.14
N LEU A 193 -14.67 -3.87 0.41
CA LEU A 193 -14.25 -4.43 1.69
C LEU A 193 -14.29 -3.33 2.76
N PRO A 194 -14.60 -3.66 4.03
CA PRO A 194 -14.54 -2.69 5.12
C PRO A 194 -13.12 -2.10 5.17
N GLN A 195 -13.04 -0.76 5.17
CA GLN A 195 -11.77 -0.04 5.10
C GLN A 195 -10.85 -0.48 6.24
N VAL A 196 -9.63 -0.92 5.89
CA VAL A 196 -8.54 -1.10 6.85
C VAL A 196 -8.20 0.26 7.43
N GLU A 197 -8.07 0.31 8.76
CA GLU A 197 -7.79 1.53 9.52
C GLU A 197 -6.73 2.40 8.84
N ARG A 198 -7.05 3.69 8.68
CA ARG A 198 -6.08 4.70 8.24
C ARG A 198 -4.89 4.66 9.20
N ILE A 199 -3.67 4.81 8.65
CA ILE A 199 -2.50 5.15 9.47
C ILE A 199 -2.69 6.60 9.93
N THR A 200 -3.50 6.80 10.98
CA THR A 200 -3.72 8.11 11.61
C THR A 200 -2.56 8.50 12.50
N GLU A 201 -1.71 7.55 12.90
CA GLU A 201 -0.54 7.79 13.74
C GLU A 201 0.68 7.02 13.21
N PRO A 202 1.90 7.58 13.26
CA PRO A 202 3.13 6.81 13.15
C PRO A 202 3.33 5.95 14.41
N GLY A 203 2.40 5.01 14.66
CA GLY A 203 2.30 4.14 15.84
C GLY A 203 1.96 2.71 15.42
N LEU A 204 2.23 1.73 16.29
CA LEU A 204 2.07 0.28 16.02
C LEU A 204 0.67 -0.02 15.45
N LEU A 205 0.60 -0.53 14.23
CA LEU A 205 -0.58 -1.24 13.75
C LEU A 205 -0.37 -2.72 14.09
N GLU A 206 -0.93 -3.17 15.20
CA GLU A 206 -1.05 -4.60 15.48
C GLU A 206 -2.24 -5.15 14.69
N VAL A 207 -1.98 -5.77 13.54
CA VAL A 207 -2.99 -6.63 12.90
C VAL A 207 -3.08 -7.92 13.71
N LYS A 208 -4.01 -7.97 14.66
CA LYS A 208 -4.34 -9.23 15.36
C LYS A 208 -5.21 -10.08 14.45
N LEU A 209 -4.62 -11.12 13.87
CA LEU A 209 -5.36 -12.21 13.27
C LEU A 209 -6.26 -12.84 14.35
N LYS A 210 -7.57 -12.62 14.27
CA LYS A 210 -8.53 -13.37 15.07
C LYS A 210 -8.48 -14.82 14.60
N LYS A 211 -7.97 -15.72 15.44
CA LYS A 211 -8.31 -17.14 15.35
C LYS A 211 -9.77 -17.27 15.77
N GLU A 212 -10.64 -17.63 14.84
CA GLU A 212 -11.95 -18.17 15.21
C GLU A 212 -11.71 -19.47 15.97
N LYS A 213 -12.20 -19.50 17.20
CA LYS A 213 -12.17 -20.68 18.06
C LYS A 213 -13.49 -21.41 17.78
N ASN A 214 -13.45 -22.46 16.97
CA ASN A 214 -14.55 -23.41 16.87
C ASN A 214 -14.52 -24.31 18.12
N GLU A 215 -15.50 -24.11 19.00
CA GLU A 215 -15.98 -25.09 19.99
C GLU A 215 -17.51 -25.05 20.00
#